data_AF-A0A371PG01-F1
#
_entry.id   AF-A0A371PG01-F1
#
_cell.length_a   1.000
_cell.length_b   1.000
_cell.length_c   1.000
_cell.angle_alpha   90.00
_cell.angle_beta   90.00
_cell.angle_gamma   90.00
#
_symmetry.space_group_name_H-M   'P 1'
#
loop_
_entity.id
_entity.type
_entity.pdbx_description
1 polymer ?
#
loop_
_entity_poly.entity_id
_entity_poly.type
_entity_poly.pdbx_seq_one_letter_code
_entity_poly.pdbx_strand_id
1 'polypeptide(L)' 'MIYLHKRIEQERRKMNTLGEALIEQVIPLSEHEELLAISRKVDKLMLRLHLTEGHYARRKTP' A
#
# COMPACT_ATOMS: atom_id res chain seq x y z
N MET A 1 -12.33 0.12 9.76
CA MET A 1 -11.96 0.68 8.45
C MET A 1 -10.99 1.84 8.54
N ILE A 2 -11.26 2.91 9.30
CA ILE A 2 -10.40 4.11 9.42
C ILE A 2 -8.92 3.79 9.72
N TYR A 3 -8.66 2.81 10.59
CA TYR A 3 -7.30 2.36 10.91
C TYR A 3 -6.55 1.74 9.72
N LEU A 4 -7.25 0.98 8.86
CA LEU A 4 -6.64 0.31 7.72
C LEU A 4 -6.29 1.33 6.62
N HIS A 5 -7.18 2.29 6.34
CA HIS A 5 -6.88 3.40 5.43
C HIS A 5 -5.70 4.24 5.93
N LYS A 6 -5.67 4.57 7.23
CA LYS A 6 -4.55 5.33 7.83
C LYS A 6 -3.23 4.57 7.68
N ARG A 7 -3.24 3.25 7.86
CA ARG A 7 -2.05 2.41 7.70
C ARG A 7 -1.59 2.30 6.25
N ILE A 8 -2.52 2.19 5.29
CA ILE A 8 -2.19 2.22 3.86
C ILE A 8 -1.53 3.55 3.50
N GLU A 9 -2.12 4.66 3.94
CA GLU A 9 -1.60 6.00 3.66
C GLU A 9 -0.19 6.22 4.25
N GLN A 10 0.05 5.74 5.46
CA GLN A 10 1.40 5.80 6.07
C GLN A 10 2.45 5.05 5.25
N GLU A 11 2.13 3.86 4.75
CA GLU A 11 3.06 3.07 3.95
C GLU A 11 3.24 3.67 2.54
N ARG A 12 2.18 4.23 1.93
CA ARG A 12 2.28 4.96 0.66
C ARG A 12 3.19 6.18 0.77
N ARG A 13 3.09 6.96 1.85
CA ARG A 13 3.99 8.11 2.07
C ARG A 13 5.45 7.69 2.15
N LYS A 14 5.76 6.64 2.90
CA LYS A 14 7.12 6.08 2.98
C LYS A 14 7.62 5.63 1.61
N MET A 15 6.78 4.93 0.86
CA MET A 15 7.09 4.47 -0.48
C MET A 15 7.39 5.64 -1.44
N ASN A 16 6.60 6.71 -1.37
CA ASN A 16 6.79 7.88 -2.21
C ASN A 16 8.09 8.60 -1.89
N THR A 17 8.37 8.87 -0.61
CA THR A 17 9.63 9.52 -0.20
C THR A 17 10.84 8.72 -0.63
N LEU A 18 10.80 7.38 -0.47
CA LEU A 18 11.87 6.52 -0.92
C LEU A 18 11.98 6.50 -2.45
N GLY A 19 10.85 6.41 -3.16
CA GLY A 19 10.82 6.40 -4.62
C GLY A 19 11.35 7.71 -5.24
N GLU A 20 10.99 8.86 -4.69
CA GLU A 20 11.49 10.18 -5.10
C GLU A 20 13.02 10.25 -4.97
N ALA A 21 13.55 9.87 -3.79
CA ALA A 21 14.99 9.84 -3.57
C ALA A 21 15.75 8.89 -4.51
N LEU A 22 15.13 7.77 -4.91
CA LEU A 22 15.72 6.83 -5.86
C LEU A 22 15.68 7.35 -7.30
N ILE A 23 14.59 8.03 -7.68
CA ILE A 23 14.47 8.70 -8.99
C ILE A 23 15.54 9.80 -9.11
N GLU A 24 15.73 10.62 -8.08
CA GLU A 24 16.77 11.66 -8.05
C GLU A 24 18.17 11.07 -8.21
N GLN A 25 18.41 9.88 -7.66
CA GLN A 25 19.68 9.15 -7.79
C GLN A 25 19.77 8.31 -9.07
N VAL A 26 18.74 8.34 -9.94
CA VAL A 26 18.65 7.54 -11.18
C VAL A 26 18.76 6.03 -10.91
N ILE A 27 18.36 5.60 -9.71
CA ILE A 27 18.36 4.19 -9.32
C ILE A 27 17.08 3.54 -9.85
N PRO A 28 17.18 2.39 -10.55
CA PRO A 28 15.99 1.66 -10.97
C PRO A 28 15.13 1.23 -9.78
N LEU A 29 13.89 1.73 -9.72
CA LEU A 29 12.94 1.39 -8.65
C LEU A 29 12.67 -0.12 -8.56
N SER A 30 12.77 -0.83 -9.69
CA SER A 30 12.61 -2.28 -9.79
C SER A 30 13.74 -3.07 -9.12
N GLU A 31 14.90 -2.44 -8.89
CA GLU A 31 16.07 -3.08 -8.27
C GLU A 31 16.19 -2.75 -6.78
N HIS A 32 15.37 -1.83 -6.28
CA HIS A 32 15.43 -1.40 -4.88
C HIS A 32 14.58 -2.28 -3.95
N GLU A 33 15.23 -3.22 -3.26
CA GLU A 33 14.56 -4.25 -2.44
C GLU A 33 13.65 -3.67 -1.35
N GLU A 34 14.05 -2.59 -0.67
CA GLU A 34 13.24 -1.95 0.37
C GLU A 34 11.97 -1.32 -0.22
N LEU A 35 12.07 -0.72 -1.41
CA LEU A 35 10.92 -0.12 -2.08
C LEU A 35 9.93 -1.21 -2.50
N LEU A 36 10.45 -2.32 -3.04
CA LEU A 36 9.65 -3.50 -3.37
C LEU A 36 9.00 -4.11 -2.13
N ALA A 37 9.68 -4.13 -0.97
CA ALA A 37 9.12 -4.62 0.27
C ALA A 37 7.95 -3.75 0.76
N ILE A 38 8.07 -2.42 0.67
CA ILE A 38 7.00 -1.49 1.01
C ILE A 38 5.84 -1.63 0.02
N SER A 39 6.11 -1.75 -1.28
CA SER A 39 5.11 -1.98 -2.32
C SER A 39 4.27 -3.24 -2.03
N ARG A 40 4.92 -4.39 -1.80
CA ARG A 40 4.25 -5.64 -1.42
C ARG A 40 3.40 -5.51 -0.15
N LYS A 41 3.80 -4.65 0.79
CA LYS A 41 3.07 -4.41 2.02
C LYS A 41 1.82 -3.56 1.78
N VAL A 42 1.92 -2.52 0.94
CA VAL A 42 0.77 -1.72 0.50
C VAL A 42 -0.25 -2.59 -0.22
N ASP A 43 0.19 -3.45 -1.15
CA ASP A 43 -0.69 -4.38 -1.87
C ASP A 43 -1.46 -5.31 -0.93
N LYS A 44 -0.78 -5.90 0.05
CA LYS A 44 -1.43 -6.76 1.07
C LYS A 44 -2.47 -5.99 1.89
N LEU A 45 -2.20 -4.72 2.23
CA LEU A 45 -3.14 -3.90 2.98
C LEU A 45 -4.35 -3.50 2.14
N MET A 46 -4.14 -3.19 0.86
CA MET A 46 -5.21 -2.91 -0.12
C MET A 46 -6.10 -4.14 -0.33
N LEU A 47 -5.52 -5.33 -0.48
CA LEU A 47 -6.27 -6.58 -0.58
C LEU A 47 -7.11 -6.83 0.68
N ARG A 48 -6.54 -6.60 1.87
CA ARG A 48 -7.30 -6.71 3.12
C ARG A 48 -8.45 -5.71 3.19
N LEU A 49 -8.25 -4.48 2.71
CA LEU A 49 -9.31 -3.47 2.66
C LEU A 49 -10.45 -3.93 1.75
N HIS A 50 -10.10 -4.34 0.53
CA HIS A 50 -11.05 -4.82 -0.47
C HIS A 50 -11.86 -6.02 0.05
N LEU A 51 -11.21 -7.00 0.69
CA LEU A 51 -11.90 -8.12 1.30
C LEU A 51 -12.80 -7.66 2.47
N THR A 52 -12.34 -6.74 3.31
CA THR A 52 -13.16 -6.25 4.43
C THR A 52 -14.39 -5.50 3.95
N GLU A 53 -14.27 -4.69 2.89
CA GLU A 53 -15.37 -3.95 2.27
C GLU A 53 -16.32 -4.87 1.51
N GLY A 54 -15.80 -5.84 0.74
CA GLY A 54 -16.60 -6.84 0.05
C GLY A 54 -17.43 -7.71 1.02
N HIS A 55 -16.87 -8.06 2.18
CA HIS A 55 -17.58 -8.77 3.24
C HIS A 55 -18.61 -7.89 3.98
N TYR A 56 -18.44 -6.56 3.99
CA TYR A 56 -19.42 -5.63 4.52
C TYR A 56 -20.59 -5.42 3.54
N ALA A 57 -20.31 -5.36 2.24
CA ALA A 57 -21.32 -5.25 1.19
C ALA A 57 -22.23 -6.50 1.15
N ARG A 58 -21.64 -7.70 1.26
CA ARG A 58 -22.35 -8.98 1.26
C ARG A 58 -23.21 -9.24 2.51
N ARG A 59 -22.95 -8.53 3.62
CA ARG A 59 -23.76 -8.60 4.86
C ARG A 59 -24.93 -7.62 4.88
N LYS A 60 -25.04 -6.72 3.90
CA LYS A 60 -26.11 -5.71 3.79
C LYS A 60 -27.15 -6.04 2.71
N THR A 61 -27.00 -7.15 1.98
CA THR A 61 -28.05 -7.68 1.11
C THR A 61 -28.99 -8.56 1.96
N PRO A 62 -30.29 -8.23 2.06
CA PRO A 62 -31.28 -9.01 2.79
C PRO A 62 -31.56 -10.38 2.15
#